data_AF-A9UF35-F1
#
_entry.id   AF-A9UF35-F1
#
_cell.length_a   1.000
_cell.length_b   1.000
_cell.length_c   1.000
_cell.angle_alpha   90.00
_cell.angle_beta   90.00
_cell.angle_gamma   90.00
#
_symmetry.space_group_name_H-M   'P 1'
#
loop_
_entity.id
_entity.type
_entity.pdbx_description
1 polymer ?
#
loop_
_entity_poly.entity_id
_entity_poly.type
_entity_poly.pdbx_seq_one_letter_code
_entity_poly.pdbx_strand_id
1 'polypeptide(L)'
;LGLLIGEWINRYVNFWGWTYFPISLVFPSALIVPAIWLEVILLLSGSYVITAVVGSLGWGLLFYPNNWPAIAAFHQATEQHGQLMTLADLIGLHYVRTSMPEYIRMVERGTLRTFGKDVAPE
;
A
#
# COMPACT_ATOMS: atom_id res chain seq x y z
N LEU A 1 -9.14 -8.49 -10.26
CA LEU A 1 -10.42 -7.91 -9.78
C LEU A 1 -11.01 -8.65 -8.57
N GLY A 2 -11.14 -9.98 -8.61
CA GLY A 2 -11.74 -10.76 -7.51
C GLY A 2 -11.13 -10.53 -6.12
N LEU A 3 -9.80 -10.43 -6.03
CA LEU A 3 -9.11 -10.09 -4.77
C LEU A 3 -9.61 -8.78 -4.17
N LEU A 4 -9.60 -7.69 -4.94
CA LEU A 4 -10.00 -6.37 -4.46
C LEU A 4 -11.47 -6.34 -4.03
N ILE A 5 -12.36 -7.01 -4.75
CA ILE A 5 -13.77 -7.12 -4.35
C ILE A 5 -13.87 -7.83 -3.00
N GLY A 6 -13.22 -8.98 -2.85
CA GLY A 6 -13.22 -9.74 -1.58
C GLY A 6 -12.62 -8.92 -0.43
N GLU A 7 -11.53 -8.22 -0.68
CA GLU A 7 -10.92 -7.33 0.31
C GLU A 7 -11.88 -6.20 0.68
N TRP A 8 -12.37 -5.41 -0.27
CA TRP A 8 -13.26 -4.29 -0.01
C TRP A 8 -14.52 -4.70 0.76
N ILE A 9 -15.17 -5.81 0.38
CA ILE A 9 -16.30 -6.36 1.12
C ILE A 9 -15.89 -6.63 2.57
N ASN A 10 -14.76 -7.31 2.79
CA ASN A 10 -14.28 -7.64 4.13
C ASN A 10 -13.90 -6.38 4.95
N ARG A 11 -13.25 -5.38 4.32
CA ARG A 11 -12.88 -4.12 4.99
C ARG A 11 -14.11 -3.32 5.41
N TYR A 12 -15.15 -3.27 4.57
CA TYR A 12 -16.38 -2.56 4.88
C TYR A 12 -17.28 -3.30 5.87
N VAL A 13 -17.55 -4.59 5.65
CA VAL A 13 -18.51 -5.35 6.45
C VAL A 13 -17.93 -5.74 7.80
N ASN A 14 -16.68 -6.22 7.84
CA ASN A 14 -16.07 -6.72 9.08
C ASN A 14 -15.23 -5.65 9.77
N PHE A 15 -14.17 -5.15 9.13
CA PHE A 15 -13.24 -4.25 9.81
C PHE A 15 -13.94 -2.96 10.26
N TRP A 16 -14.70 -2.33 9.37
CA TRP A 16 -15.51 -1.16 9.71
C TRP A 16 -16.85 -1.55 10.34
N GLY A 17 -17.68 -2.35 9.66
CA GLY A 17 -19.06 -2.62 10.07
C GLY A 17 -19.20 -3.37 11.39
N TRP A 18 -18.27 -4.26 11.72
CA TRP A 18 -18.31 -5.05 12.95
C TRP A 18 -17.33 -4.56 14.02
N THR A 19 -16.09 -4.20 13.62
CA THR A 19 -15.04 -3.81 14.57
C THR A 19 -14.73 -2.31 14.60
N TYR A 20 -15.45 -1.49 13.82
CA TYR A 20 -15.40 -0.02 13.84
C TYR A 20 -14.03 0.61 13.54
N PHE A 21 -13.15 -0.09 12.83
CA PHE A 21 -11.91 0.49 12.31
C PHE A 21 -12.21 1.35 11.07
N PRO A 22 -11.70 2.59 11.00
CA PRO A 22 -12.03 3.50 9.91
C PRO A 22 -11.43 2.99 8.61
N ILE A 23 -12.12 3.24 7.49
CA ILE A 23 -11.64 2.80 6.17
C ILE A 23 -10.26 3.37 5.83
N SER A 24 -9.90 4.56 6.34
CA SER A 24 -8.57 5.14 6.21
C SER A 24 -7.45 4.32 6.87
N LEU A 25 -7.74 3.46 7.85
CA LEU A 25 -6.77 2.53 8.45
C LEU A 25 -6.67 1.22 7.65
N VAL A 26 -7.77 0.77 7.07
CA VAL A 26 -7.94 -0.61 6.61
C VAL A 26 -8.19 -0.76 5.11
N PHE A 27 -8.02 0.29 4.30
CA PHE A 27 -8.20 0.18 2.85
C PHE A 27 -7.16 -0.78 2.22
N PRO A 28 -7.51 -1.52 1.16
CA PRO A 28 -6.59 -2.41 0.45
C PRO A 28 -5.68 -1.64 -0.52
N SER A 29 -4.59 -2.28 -0.95
CA SER A 29 -3.70 -1.74 -1.98
C SER A 29 -4.36 -1.75 -3.36
N ALA A 30 -4.02 -0.78 -4.20
CA ALA A 30 -4.48 -0.69 -5.58
C ALA A 30 -3.63 -1.59 -6.50
N LEU A 31 -4.27 -2.57 -7.15
CA LEU A 31 -3.60 -3.57 -8.01
C LEU A 31 -4.09 -3.59 -9.46
N ILE A 32 -5.13 -2.79 -9.79
CA ILE A 32 -5.78 -2.86 -11.11
C ILE A 32 -4.85 -2.39 -12.23
N VAL A 33 -4.14 -1.27 -12.05
CA VAL A 33 -3.25 -0.74 -13.09
C VAL A 33 -2.08 -1.69 -13.39
N PRO A 34 -1.32 -2.22 -12.40
CA PRO A 34 -0.34 -3.28 -12.64
C PRO A 34 -0.93 -4.51 -13.35
N ALA A 35 -2.17 -4.91 -13.01
CA ALA A 35 -2.84 -6.05 -13.64
C ALA A 35 -3.15 -5.81 -15.12
N ILE A 36 -3.69 -4.63 -15.46
CA ILE A 36 -3.94 -4.24 -16.85
C ILE A 36 -2.64 -4.25 -17.64
N TRP A 37 -1.55 -3.72 -17.09
CA TRP A 37 -0.23 -3.78 -17.74
C TRP A 37 0.16 -5.21 -18.11
N LEU A 38 0.08 -6.12 -17.15
CA LEU A 38 0.47 -7.52 -17.33
C LEU A 38 -0.39 -8.21 -18.40
N GLU A 39 -1.71 -7.99 -18.37
CA GLU A 39 -2.65 -8.54 -19.36
C GLU A 39 -2.39 -7.98 -20.76
N VAL A 40 -2.15 -6.68 -20.91
CA VAL A 40 -1.88 -6.04 -22.20
C VAL A 40 -0.56 -6.54 -22.79
N ILE A 41 0.50 -6.70 -21.99
CA ILE A 41 1.78 -7.25 -22.48
C ILE A 41 1.60 -8.69 -22.97
N LEU A 42 0.83 -9.52 -22.26
CA LEU A 42 0.53 -10.88 -22.70
C LEU A 42 -0.30 -10.89 -23.99
N LEU A 43 -1.31 -10.02 -24.08
CA LEU A 43 -2.17 -9.90 -25.25
C LEU A 43 -1.40 -9.49 -26.50
N LEU A 44 -0.52 -8.49 -26.39
CA LEU A 44 0.23 -7.96 -27.53
C LEU A 44 1.38 -8.87 -27.96
N SER A 45 2.09 -9.49 -27.00
CA SER A 45 3.26 -10.31 -27.31
C SER A 45 2.92 -11.77 -27.63
N GLY A 46 1.79 -12.28 -27.12
CA GLY A 46 1.41 -13.70 -27.22
C GLY A 46 2.38 -14.66 -26.51
N SER A 47 3.33 -14.15 -25.70
CA SER A 47 4.41 -14.94 -25.10
C SER A 47 4.48 -14.74 -23.60
N TYR A 48 4.27 -15.82 -22.86
CA TYR A 48 4.42 -15.81 -21.40
C TYR A 48 5.86 -15.49 -20.96
N VAL A 49 6.88 -15.76 -21.79
CA VAL A 49 8.28 -15.44 -21.48
C VAL A 49 8.48 -13.92 -21.49
N ILE A 50 7.91 -13.22 -22.47
CA ILE A 50 7.98 -11.76 -22.55
C ILE A 50 7.19 -11.14 -21.39
N THR A 51 5.99 -11.65 -21.09
CA THR A 51 5.20 -11.20 -19.95
C THR A 51 5.91 -11.43 -18.62
N ALA A 52 6.63 -12.56 -18.46
CA ALA A 52 7.36 -12.85 -17.25
C ALA A 52 8.50 -11.85 -17.00
N VAL A 53 9.11 -11.29 -18.05
CA VAL A 53 10.18 -10.30 -17.91
C VAL A 53 9.61 -8.88 -17.87
N VAL A 54 8.96 -8.43 -18.95
CA VAL A 54 8.52 -7.03 -19.11
C VAL A 54 7.20 -6.78 -18.37
N GLY A 55 6.29 -7.74 -18.41
CA GLY A 55 5.01 -7.65 -17.70
C GLY A 55 5.21 -7.57 -16.19
N SER A 56 6.02 -8.47 -15.62
CA SER A 56 6.30 -8.48 -14.17
C SER A 56 7.14 -7.28 -13.71
N LEU A 57 8.10 -6.82 -14.53
CA LEU A 57 8.88 -5.61 -14.23
C LEU A 57 7.96 -4.38 -14.16
N GLY A 58 7.12 -4.18 -15.17
CA GLY A 58 6.16 -3.07 -15.14
C GLY A 58 5.12 -3.22 -14.03
N TRP A 59 4.70 -4.44 -13.69
CA TRP A 59 3.87 -4.68 -12.51
C TRP A 59 4.53 -4.14 -11.23
N GLY A 60 5.82 -4.44 -11.01
CA GLY A 60 6.56 -3.99 -9.85
C GLY A 60 6.72 -2.47 -9.81
N LEU A 61 7.12 -1.87 -10.94
CA LEU A 61 7.33 -0.42 -11.03
C LEU A 61 6.04 0.39 -10.90
N LEU A 62 4.92 -0.10 -11.45
CA LEU A 62 3.64 0.60 -11.40
C LEU A 62 2.94 0.49 -10.04
N PHE A 63 3.40 -0.39 -9.14
CA PHE A 63 2.73 -0.61 -7.85
C PHE A 63 2.70 0.64 -6.98
N TYR A 64 3.85 1.24 -6.68
CA TYR A 64 3.92 2.41 -5.80
C TYR A 64 3.26 3.66 -6.42
N PRO A 65 3.52 4.03 -7.70
CA PRO A 65 2.85 5.15 -8.36
C PRO A 65 1.32 5.00 -8.41
N ASN A 66 0.81 3.78 -8.63
CA ASN A 66 -0.63 3.54 -8.64
C ASN A 66 -1.27 3.66 -7.24
N ASN A 67 -0.53 3.34 -6.18
CA ASN A 67 -1.02 3.49 -4.81
C ASN A 67 -0.86 4.91 -4.26
N TRP A 68 0.11 5.68 -4.79
CA TRP A 68 0.44 7.02 -4.30
C TRP A 68 -0.76 7.95 -4.15
N PRO A 69 -1.69 8.08 -5.12
CA PRO A 69 -2.86 8.96 -4.99
C PRO A 69 -3.74 8.65 -3.78
N ALA A 70 -3.82 7.39 -3.36
CA ALA A 70 -4.62 6.98 -2.19
C ALA A 70 -3.87 7.20 -0.87
N ILE A 71 -2.54 7.05 -0.86
CA ILE A 71 -1.75 7.09 0.37
C ILE A 71 -1.12 8.46 0.67
N ALA A 72 -0.94 9.32 -0.34
CA ALA A 72 -0.23 10.59 -0.21
C ALA A 72 -0.86 11.51 0.86
N ALA A 73 -2.20 11.55 0.93
CA ALA A 73 -2.91 12.33 1.93
C ALA A 73 -2.53 11.94 3.37
N PHE A 74 -2.22 10.66 3.61
CA PHE A 74 -1.86 10.16 4.94
C PHE A 74 -0.37 10.35 5.30
N HIS A 75 0.45 10.77 4.34
CA HIS A 75 1.87 11.10 4.57
C HIS A 75 2.06 12.57 4.96
N GLN A 76 0.99 13.34 5.10
CA GLN A 76 1.07 14.69 5.66
C GLN A 76 1.59 14.66 7.10
N ALA A 77 2.47 15.61 7.39
CA ALA A 77 3.09 15.79 8.70
C ALA A 77 2.10 16.39 9.71
N THR A 78 2.13 15.88 10.93
CA THR A 78 1.43 16.45 12.09
C THR A 78 2.34 16.40 13.32
N GLU A 79 2.26 17.41 14.17
CA GLU A 79 2.97 17.45 15.45
C GLU A 79 2.03 16.96 16.56
N GLN A 80 2.48 15.97 17.32
CA GLN A 80 1.75 15.40 18.45
C GLN A 80 2.68 15.39 19.66
N HIS A 81 2.33 16.14 20.70
CA HIS A 81 3.12 16.21 21.95
C HIS A 81 4.63 16.50 21.73
N GLY A 82 4.97 17.37 20.78
CA GLY A 82 6.36 17.71 20.44
C GLY A 82 7.08 16.69 19.56
N GLN A 83 6.39 15.67 19.04
CA GLN A 83 6.92 14.68 18.11
C GLN A 83 6.26 14.80 16.73
N LEU A 84 7.06 14.64 15.68
CA LEU A 84 6.57 14.56 14.31
C LEU A 84 5.98 13.17 14.05
N MET A 85 4.76 13.13 13.55
CA MET A 85 4.08 11.92 13.09
C MET A 85 3.48 12.15 11.71
N THR A 86 3.28 11.09 10.94
CA THR A 86 2.41 11.14 9.77
C THR A 86 0.95 10.99 10.18
N LEU A 87 0.00 11.45 9.36
CA LEU A 87 -1.41 11.15 9.58
C LEU A 87 -1.66 9.63 9.62
N ALA A 88 -0.94 8.84 8.83
CA ALA A 88 -1.02 7.37 8.86
C ALA A 88 -0.63 6.80 10.23
N ASP A 89 0.47 7.27 10.81
CA ASP A 89 0.91 6.83 12.14
C ASP A 89 -0.09 7.25 13.21
N LEU A 90 -0.63 8.47 13.09
CA LEU A 90 -1.65 8.97 14.02
C LEU A 90 -2.95 8.17 13.96
N ILE A 91 -3.42 7.81 12.76
CA ILE A 91 -4.59 6.92 12.60
C ILE A 91 -4.29 5.57 13.24
N GLY A 92 -3.09 5.01 13.03
CA GLY A 92 -2.67 3.75 13.64
C GLY A 92 -2.57 3.80 15.17
N LEU A 93 -2.31 4.98 15.74
CA LEU A 93 -2.25 5.24 17.18
C LEU A 93 -3.64 5.46 17.80
N HIS A 94 -4.50 6.25 17.15
CA HIS A 94 -5.85 6.57 17.63
C HIS A 94 -6.77 5.36 17.66
N TYR A 95 -6.69 4.51 16.63
CA TYR A 95 -7.55 3.34 16.51
C TYR A 95 -6.83 2.11 17.06
N VAL A 96 -6.97 1.91 18.38
CA VAL A 96 -6.27 0.88 19.14
C VAL A 96 -6.57 -0.51 18.59
N ARG A 97 -5.50 -1.20 18.20
CA ARG A 97 -5.53 -2.60 17.78
C ARG A 97 -4.90 -3.44 18.89
N THR A 98 -5.72 -4.25 19.56
CA THR A 98 -5.35 -5.00 20.78
C THR A 98 -4.09 -5.85 20.64
N SER A 99 -3.81 -6.36 19.43
CA SER A 99 -2.66 -7.22 19.12
C SER A 99 -1.76 -6.67 18.01
N MET A 100 -1.70 -5.35 17.82
CA MET A 100 -0.80 -4.69 16.86
C MET A 100 -0.01 -3.56 17.53
N PRO A 101 0.88 -3.88 18.48
CA PRO A 101 1.82 -2.91 19.02
C PRO A 101 2.79 -2.40 17.93
N GLU A 102 3.23 -1.15 18.02
CA GLU A 102 4.04 -0.50 16.96
C GLU A 102 5.26 -1.32 16.53
N TYR A 103 5.94 -1.97 17.47
CA TYR A 103 7.18 -2.69 17.22
C TYR A 103 7.05 -3.93 16.34
N ILE A 104 5.84 -4.45 16.09
CA ILE A 104 5.65 -5.59 15.17
C ILE A 104 5.56 -5.14 13.71
N ARG A 105 5.53 -3.83 13.44
CA ARG A 105 5.51 -3.29 12.08
C ARG A 105 6.86 -3.54 11.40
N MET A 106 6.81 -4.16 10.23
CA MET A 106 7.95 -4.29 9.32
C MET A 106 7.90 -3.14 8.30
N VAL A 107 8.31 -1.96 8.76
CA VAL A 107 8.43 -0.73 7.95
C VAL A 107 9.88 -0.28 7.90
N GLU A 108 10.20 0.65 7.00
CA GLU A 108 11.53 1.24 6.96
C GLU A 108 11.89 1.89 8.31
N ARG A 109 13.07 1.55 8.85
CA ARG A 109 13.65 2.15 10.07
C ARG A 109 15.07 2.70 9.84
N GLY A 110 15.42 2.92 8.57
CA GLY A 110 16.75 3.34 8.14
C GLY A 110 17.81 2.24 8.30
N THR A 111 18.85 2.29 7.47
CA THR A 111 20.05 1.45 7.65
C THR A 111 21.30 2.28 7.40
N LEU A 112 22.44 1.87 7.96
CA LEU A 112 23.74 2.51 7.69
C LEU A 112 24.23 2.35 6.24
N ARG A 113 23.50 1.59 5.42
CA ARG A 113 23.80 1.34 4.00
C ARG A 113 22.88 2.11 3.07
N THR A 114 21.88 2.80 3.61
CA THR A 114 20.87 3.51 2.82
C THR A 114 21.33 4.93 2.51
N PHE A 115 21.28 5.31 1.24
CA PHE A 115 21.37 6.70 0.78
C PHE A 115 19.95 7.17 0.47
N GLY A 116 19.28 7.80 1.44
CA GLY A 116 17.81 7.82 1.60
C GLY A 116 16.92 8.31 0.45
N LYS A 117 17.44 8.84 -0.65
CA LYS A 117 16.61 9.34 -1.76
C LYS A 117 16.03 8.24 -2.65
N ASP A 118 16.60 7.04 -2.63
CA ASP A 118 16.28 5.98 -3.60
C ASP A 118 15.46 4.83 -2.98
N VAL A 119 14.81 5.06 -1.83
CA VAL A 119 14.04 4.02 -1.12
C VAL A 119 12.76 3.66 -1.87
N ALA A 120 12.09 4.65 -2.46
CA ALA A 120 11.05 4.49 -3.46
C ALA A 120 11.44 5.39 -4.65
N PRO A 121 12.15 4.85 -5.65
CA PRO A 121 12.58 5.64 -6.80
C PRO A 121 11.35 6.14 -7.57
N GLU A 122 11.37 7.43 -7.92
CA GLU A 122 10.38 8.08 -8.80
C GLU A 122 10.56 7.63 -10.26
#